data_AF-A0ABD0RN73-F1
#
_entry.id   AF-A0ABD0RN73-F1
#
_cell.length_a   1.000
_cell.length_b   1.000
_cell.length_c   1.000
_cell.angle_alpha   90.00
_cell.angle_beta   90.00
_cell.angle_gamma   90.00
#
_symmetry.space_group_name_H-M   'P 1'
#
loop_
_entity.id
_entity.type
_entity.pdbx_description
1 polymer ?
#
loop_
_entity_poly.entity_id
_entity_poly.type
_entity_poly.pdbx_seq_one_letter_code
_entity_poly.pdbx_strand_id
1 'polypeptide(L)'
;MKSYQSNKETVSPALLRPSEPVNPSEPEPMIIESGKLTSAERQRRLSRGLCMYCGASGHVRLNCPLCPVHTSVSGIHSDIENMHPLTTNVQLTTPSSSVAVTALIDSG
;
A
#
# COMPACT_ATOMS: atom_id res chain seq x y z
N MET A 1 -3.90 -19.11 54.55
CA MET A 1 -4.84 -17.97 54.41
C MET A 1 -4.54 -16.96 55.50
N LYS A 2 -3.88 -15.85 55.14
CA LYS A 2 -3.46 -14.63 55.88
C LYS A 2 -2.21 -14.13 55.14
N SER A 3 -1.96 -12.88 54.81
CA SER A 3 -2.74 -11.69 54.54
C SER A 3 -1.79 -10.81 53.71
N TYR A 4 -2.36 -10.11 52.73
CA TYR A 4 -1.77 -9.17 51.78
C TYR A 4 -0.53 -8.38 52.24
N GLN A 5 0.52 -8.41 51.41
CA GLN A 5 1.70 -7.54 51.52
C GLN A 5 1.35 -6.11 51.06
N SER A 6 1.42 -5.15 51.97
CA SER A 6 1.31 -3.72 51.72
C SER A 6 2.68 -3.15 51.37
N ASN A 7 2.87 -2.63 50.16
CA ASN A 7 3.99 -1.75 49.83
C ASN A 7 3.48 -0.32 49.67
N LYS A 8 3.97 0.57 50.52
CA LYS A 8 3.58 1.98 50.62
C LYS A 8 4.70 2.86 50.08
N GLU A 9 4.27 3.84 49.29
CA GLU A 9 4.82 5.19 49.12
C GLU A 9 6.13 5.37 48.34
N THR A 10 6.07 6.20 47.28
CA THR A 10 6.83 7.45 47.23
C THR A 10 6.12 8.45 46.30
N VAL A 11 5.91 9.64 46.84
CA VAL A 11 5.18 10.82 46.34
C VAL A 11 5.98 11.56 45.25
N SER A 12 5.30 12.19 44.28
CA SER A 12 5.70 13.51 43.76
C SER A 12 4.62 14.16 42.87
N PRO A 13 4.58 15.51 42.78
CA PRO A 13 3.36 16.28 43.03
C PRO A 13 2.86 17.09 41.82
N ALA A 14 1.70 17.73 42.01
CA ALA A 14 1.11 18.77 41.18
C ALA A 14 0.55 18.26 39.82
N LEU A 15 -0.68 18.57 39.41
CA LEU A 15 -1.26 19.90 39.26
C LEU A 15 -2.78 19.83 39.44
N LEU A 16 -3.33 20.56 40.40
CA LEU A 16 -4.73 20.99 40.36
C LEU A 16 -4.84 21.98 39.19
N ARG A 17 -5.29 21.53 38.01
CA ARG A 17 -5.63 22.44 36.91
C ARG A 17 -7.07 22.94 37.09
N PRO A 18 -7.31 24.26 37.07
CA PRO A 18 -8.65 24.81 36.98
C PRO A 18 -9.37 24.25 35.74
N SER A 19 -10.64 23.89 35.90
CA SER A 19 -11.53 23.52 34.81
C SER A 19 -11.73 24.72 33.88
N GLU A 20 -10.98 24.77 32.78
CA GLU A 20 -11.27 25.68 31.67
C GLU A 20 -12.62 25.30 31.04
N PRO A 21 -13.43 26.28 30.61
CA PRO A 21 -14.66 26.00 29.88
C PRO A 21 -14.32 25.25 28.60
N VAL A 22 -14.87 24.04 28.45
CA VAL A 22 -14.83 23.26 27.21
C VAL A 22 -15.54 24.08 26.14
N ASN A 23 -14.76 24.80 25.34
CA ASN A 23 -15.18 25.27 24.04
C ASN A 23 -15.35 24.01 23.18
N PRO A 24 -16.52 23.76 22.56
CA PRO A 24 -16.68 22.64 21.64
C PRO A 24 -15.84 22.93 20.39
N SER A 25 -14.54 22.67 20.47
CA SER A 25 -13.67 22.61 19.31
C SER A 25 -14.29 21.61 18.35
N GLU A 26 -14.48 22.03 17.10
CA GLU A 26 -15.00 21.18 16.04
C GLU A 26 -14.28 19.83 16.05
N PRO A 27 -15.00 18.71 15.83
CA PRO A 27 -14.39 17.39 15.90
C PRO A 27 -13.20 17.37 14.94
N GLU A 28 -12.00 17.18 15.49
CA GLU A 28 -10.82 17.00 14.65
C GLU A 28 -11.14 15.88 13.65
N PRO A 29 -10.90 16.10 12.35
CA PRO A 29 -11.16 15.08 11.36
C PRO A 29 -10.39 13.82 11.76
N MET A 30 -11.10 12.70 11.92
CA MET A 30 -10.46 11.42 12.25
C MET A 30 -9.40 11.14 11.19
N ILE A 31 -8.12 11.26 11.56
CA ILE A 31 -7.00 10.90 10.70
C ILE A 31 -7.06 9.37 10.56
N ILE A 32 -7.75 8.91 9.52
CA ILE A 32 -7.72 7.52 9.10
C ILE A 32 -6.36 7.36 8.43
N GLU A 33 -5.39 6.82 9.17
CA GLU A 33 -4.12 6.40 8.56
C GLU A 33 -4.46 5.47 7.40
N SER A 34 -4.36 6.01 6.19
CA SER A 34 -4.63 5.28 4.95
C SER A 34 -3.90 3.95 5.01
N GLY A 35 -4.56 2.85 4.64
CA GLY A 35 -4.11 1.45 4.77
C GLY A 35 -2.85 1.07 3.98
N LYS A 36 -1.87 1.97 3.93
CA LYS A 36 -0.53 1.82 3.38
C LYS A 36 0.32 1.16 4.44
N LEU A 37 0.99 0.09 4.06
CA LEU A 37 2.00 -0.53 4.90
C LEU A 37 3.15 0.45 5.14
N THR A 38 3.65 0.51 6.37
CA THR A 38 4.94 1.16 6.63
C THR A 38 6.03 0.46 5.84
N SER A 39 7.14 1.15 5.54
CA SER A 39 8.26 0.55 4.79
C SER A 39 8.83 -0.69 5.51
N ALA A 40 8.87 -0.66 6.84
CA ALA A 40 9.30 -1.80 7.66
C ALA A 40 8.34 -3.00 7.51
N GLU A 41 7.03 -2.75 7.58
CA GLU A 41 6.03 -3.81 7.41
C GLU A 41 6.04 -4.37 5.99
N ARG A 42 6.16 -3.50 4.98
CA ARG A 42 6.32 -3.89 3.58
C ARG A 42 7.51 -4.83 3.43
N GLN A 43 8.69 -4.44 3.93
CA GLN A 43 9.89 -5.27 3.86
C GLN A 43 9.74 -6.60 4.59
N ARG A 44 9.08 -6.60 5.76
CA ARG A 44 8.77 -7.82 6.49
C ARG A 44 7.90 -8.77 5.65
N ARG A 45 6.85 -8.25 4.99
CA ARG A 45 5.98 -9.07 4.14
C ARG A 45 6.70 -9.58 2.89
N LEU A 46 7.54 -8.75 2.25
CA LEU A 46 8.34 -9.19 1.11
C LEU A 46 9.31 -10.30 1.50
N SER A 47 10.14 -10.07 2.53
CA SER A 47 11.15 -11.04 2.98
C SER A 47 10.56 -12.37 3.44
N ARG A 48 9.33 -12.36 3.96
CA ARG A 48 8.65 -13.57 4.46
C ARG A 48 7.61 -14.14 3.49
N GLY A 49 7.48 -13.60 2.28
CA GLY A 49 6.50 -14.06 1.29
C GLY A 49 5.05 -14.00 1.78
N LEU A 50 4.70 -12.95 2.54
CA LEU A 50 3.36 -12.75 3.08
C LEU A 50 2.50 -11.92 2.13
N CYS A 51 1.19 -12.12 2.19
CA CYS A 51 0.24 -11.38 1.38
C CYS A 51 0.33 -9.86 1.64
N MET A 52 0.52 -9.08 0.58
CA MET A 52 0.62 -7.61 0.67
C MET A 52 -0.68 -6.92 1.11
N TYR A 53 -1.81 -7.64 1.13
CA TYR A 53 -3.08 -7.14 1.64
C TYR A 53 -3.29 -7.54 3.10
N CYS A 54 -3.51 -8.84 3.36
CA CYS A 54 -3.87 -9.31 4.72
C CYS A 54 -2.68 -9.73 5.60
N GLY A 55 -1.49 -9.94 5.04
CA GLY A 55 -0.31 -10.36 5.81
C GLY A 55 -0.22 -11.86 6.13
N ALA A 56 -1.18 -12.67 5.69
CA ALA A 56 -1.12 -14.12 5.83
C ALA A 56 -0.19 -14.77 4.79
N SER A 57 0.34 -15.94 5.10
CA SER A 57 1.11 -16.77 4.17
C SER A 57 0.20 -17.60 3.26
N GLY A 58 0.78 -18.22 2.23
CA GLY A 58 0.09 -19.15 1.34
C GLY A 58 -0.62 -18.50 0.13
N HIS A 59 -0.65 -17.17 0.04
CA HIS A 59 -1.16 -16.48 -1.14
C HIS A 59 -0.52 -15.09 -1.31
N VAL A 60 -0.58 -14.59 -2.55
CA VAL A 60 -0.23 -13.22 -2.90
C VAL A 60 -1.49 -12.33 -2.93
N ARG A 61 -1.33 -11.01 -2.96
CA ARG A 61 -2.44 -10.05 -2.97
C ARG A 61 -3.51 -10.38 -4.03
N LEU A 62 -3.11 -10.82 -5.23
CA LEU A 62 -4.03 -11.19 -6.32
C LEU A 62 -5.00 -12.32 -5.93
N ASN A 63 -4.58 -13.22 -5.06
CA ASN A 63 -5.36 -14.39 -4.63
C ASN A 63 -5.85 -14.23 -3.18
N CYS A 64 -5.85 -13.01 -2.64
CA CYS A 64 -6.29 -12.78 -1.27
C CYS A 64 -7.82 -12.82 -1.20
N PRO A 65 -8.42 -13.72 -0.39
CA PRO A 65 -9.88 -13.81 -0.28
C PRO A 65 -10.50 -12.59 0.41
N LEU A 66 -9.68 -11.78 1.08
CA LEU A 66 -10.09 -10.54 1.72
C LEU A 66 -9.95 -9.33 0.79
N CYS A 67 -9.26 -9.47 -0.34
CA CYS A 67 -9.23 -8.39 -1.32
C CYS A 67 -10.65 -8.21 -1.86
N PRO A 68 -11.25 -7.00 -1.74
CA PRO A 68 -12.46 -6.68 -2.45
C PRO A 68 -12.24 -7.03 -3.92
N VAL A 69 -13.26 -7.57 -4.58
CA VAL A 69 -13.26 -7.76 -6.03
C VAL A 69 -13.25 -6.36 -6.63
N HIS A 70 -12.07 -5.75 -6.72
CA HIS A 70 -11.87 -4.61 -7.59
C HIS A 70 -12.20 -5.17 -8.97
N THR A 71 -13.28 -4.68 -9.58
CA THR A 71 -13.47 -4.79 -11.02
C THR A 71 -12.12 -4.44 -11.62
N SER A 72 -11.45 -5.46 -12.15
CA SER A 72 -10.09 -5.37 -12.58
C SER A 72 -10.04 -4.26 -13.62
N VAL A 73 -9.41 -3.13 -13.30
CA VAL A 73 -8.74 -2.35 -14.35
C VAL A 73 -7.77 -3.34 -14.95
N SER A 74 -8.05 -3.76 -16.18
CA SER A 74 -7.54 -4.95 -16.85
C SER A 74 -6.13 -5.29 -16.36
N GLY A 75 -6.06 -6.22 -15.42
CA GLY A 75 -4.79 -6.85 -15.10
C GLY A 75 -4.28 -7.42 -16.41
N ILE A 76 -2.98 -7.29 -16.65
CA ILE A 76 -2.30 -7.79 -17.84
C ILE A 76 -2.39 -9.32 -17.78
N HIS A 77 -3.57 -9.86 -18.10
CA HIS A 77 -3.74 -11.26 -18.42
C HIS A 77 -2.86 -11.46 -19.64
N SER A 78 -1.93 -12.39 -19.56
CA SER A 78 -0.97 -12.67 -20.63
C SER A 78 -1.66 -13.36 -21.81
N ASP A 79 -2.81 -12.86 -22.25
CA ASP A 79 -3.38 -13.14 -23.55
C ASP A 79 -2.64 -12.27 -24.57
N ILE A 80 -1.35 -12.59 -24.74
CA ILE A 80 -0.47 -12.00 -25.75
C ILE A 80 -1.11 -12.14 -27.15
N GLU A 81 -2.02 -13.10 -27.33
CA GLU A 81 -2.73 -13.35 -28.58
C GLU A 81 -3.80 -12.30 -28.92
N ASN A 82 -4.21 -11.42 -28.01
CA ASN A 82 -5.29 -10.44 -28.26
C ASN A 82 -4.91 -8.96 -28.04
N MET A 83 -3.64 -8.67 -27.71
CA MET A 83 -3.19 -7.28 -27.59
C MET A 83 -2.74 -6.77 -28.95
N HIS A 84 -3.37 -5.70 -29.45
CA HIS A 84 -2.84 -4.93 -30.58
C HIS A 84 -1.79 -3.96 -30.00
N PRO A 85 -0.48 -4.24 -30.16
CA PRO A 85 0.54 -3.32 -29.68
C PRO A 85 0.38 -1.97 -30.35
N LEU A 86 0.64 -0.88 -29.61
CA LEU A 86 0.68 0.44 -30.20
C LEU A 86 1.91 0.53 -31.11
N THR A 87 1.69 0.39 -32.41
CA THR A 87 2.76 0.42 -33.41
C THR A 87 2.57 1.54 -34.42
N THR A 88 3.68 2.03 -34.97
CA THR A 88 3.67 3.00 -36.07
C THR A 88 4.65 2.60 -37.17
N ASN A 89 4.37 3.01 -38.42
CA ASN A 89 5.28 2.78 -39.54
C ASN A 89 6.35 3.87 -39.56
N VAL A 90 7.62 3.46 -39.63
CA VAL A 90 8.80 4.34 -39.63
C VAL A 90 9.65 4.01 -40.86
N GLN A 91 10.27 5.04 -41.46
CA GLN A 91 11.24 4.87 -42.54
C GLN A 91 12.66 4.88 -41.96
N LEU A 92 13.39 3.78 -42.18
CA LEU A 92 14.81 3.68 -41.88
C LEU A 92 15.60 4.06 -43.13
N THR A 93 16.27 5.21 -43.10
CA THR A 93 17.07 5.69 -44.22
C THR A 93 18.56 5.45 -43.95
N THR A 94 19.20 4.73 -44.85
CA THR A 94 20.66 4.53 -44.91
C THR A 94 21.19 5.17 -46.19
N PRO A 95 22.51 5.40 -46.33
CA PRO A 95 23.08 6.01 -47.53
C PRO A 95 22.76 5.28 -48.84
N SER A 96 22.47 3.98 -48.78
CA SER A 96 22.22 3.12 -49.94
C SER A 96 20.79 2.59 -50.04
N SER A 97 19.93 2.79 -49.03
CA SER A 97 18.57 2.25 -49.05
C SER A 97 17.62 2.93 -48.06
N SER A 98 16.33 2.88 -48.34
CA SER A 98 15.25 3.26 -47.42
C SER A 98 14.34 2.05 -47.21
N VAL A 99 14.02 1.73 -45.95
CA VAL A 99 13.19 0.57 -45.59
C VAL A 99 12.10 0.99 -44.61
N ALA A 100 10.84 0.69 -44.94
CA ALA A 100 9.72 0.88 -44.04
C ALA A 100 9.66 -0.27 -43.01
N VAL A 101 9.60 0.07 -41.73
CA VAL A 101 9.49 -0.89 -40.62
C VAL A 101 8.38 -0.48 -39.66
N THR A 102 7.83 -1.46 -38.93
CA THR A 102 6.84 -1.22 -37.87
C THR A 102 7.55 -1.13 -36.52
N ALA A 103 7.40 0.00 -35.82
CA ALA A 103 8.02 0.27 -34.53
C ALA A 103 6.98 0.21 -33.40
N LEU A 104 7.36 -0.40 -32.26
CA LEU A 104 6.56 -0.45 -31.03
C LEU A 104 6.73 0.83 -30.21
N ILE A 105 5.63 1.36 -29.66
CA ILE A 105 5.62 2.53 -28.78
C ILE A 105 5.46 2.07 -27.33
N ASP A 106 6.41 2.45 -26.45
CA ASP A 106 6.38 2.16 -25.01
C ASP A 106 6.52 3.47 -24.19
N SER A 107 6.01 3.47 -22.95
CA SER A 107 5.94 4.68 -22.10
C SER A 107 7.24 5.02 -21.38
N GLY A 108 8.22 4.10 -21.36
CA GLY A 108 9.54 4.29 -20.74
C GLY A 108 9.52 4.33 -19.21
#